data_AF-A0A7R9WPW1-F1
#
_entry.id   AF-A0A7R9WPW1-F1
#
_cell.length_a   1.000
_cell.length_b   1.000
_cell.length_c   1.000
_cell.angle_alpha   90.00
_cell.angle_beta   90.00
_cell.angle_gamma   90.00
#
_symmetry.space_group_name_H-M   'P 1'
#
loop_
_entity.id
_entity.type
_entity.pdbx_description
1 polymer ?
#
loop_
_entity_poly.entity_id
_entity_poly.type
_entity_poly.pdbx_seq_one_letter_code
_entity_poly.pdbx_strand_id
1 'polypeptide(L)'
;FVLYCPAALLHNEQLPTILELAIQSIAGCGGEQRSTRAALGFLSHFFGWQSLRLSQHAQSMFSASANSVNEQLAANGPRVVQECVASLAGGPQALWPALSDCVISIVTAVMNASPAENETPAHQWLRQAMMQAGGGSDSGSNGGGRMSEEVCQQILGLLTHLLKQEGLKGRNKAKVLLSDFARISRGEMGSDMLLNYIQQ
;
A
#
# COMPACT_ATOMS: atom_id res chain seq x y z
N PHE A 1 -10.48 -14.30 -8.30
CA PHE A 1 -11.51 -14.62 -7.28
C PHE A 1 -12.38 -13.42 -6.92
N VAL A 2 -11.82 -12.32 -6.40
CA VAL A 2 -12.57 -11.09 -6.04
C VAL A 2 -13.54 -10.62 -7.13
N LEU A 3 -13.10 -10.59 -8.40
CA LEU A 3 -13.90 -10.12 -9.53
C LEU A 3 -14.91 -11.13 -10.10
N TYR A 4 -14.75 -12.42 -9.79
CA TYR A 4 -15.44 -13.51 -10.50
C TYR A 4 -16.32 -14.36 -9.58
N CYS A 5 -15.82 -14.74 -8.40
CA CYS A 5 -16.53 -15.57 -7.42
C CYS A 5 -16.31 -15.03 -5.99
N PRO A 6 -16.75 -13.80 -5.68
CA PRO A 6 -16.52 -13.20 -4.36
C PRO A 6 -17.19 -13.99 -3.23
N ALA A 7 -18.37 -14.57 -3.47
CA ALA A 7 -19.07 -15.37 -2.46
C ALA A 7 -18.25 -16.59 -2.01
N ALA A 8 -17.60 -17.30 -2.93
CA ALA A 8 -16.79 -18.46 -2.60
C ALA A 8 -15.54 -18.08 -1.81
N LEU A 9 -15.00 -16.87 -2.02
CA LEU A 9 -13.86 -16.36 -1.28
C LEU A 9 -14.25 -15.90 0.13
N LEU A 10 -15.34 -15.13 0.24
CA LEU A 10 -15.79 -14.51 1.50
C LEU A 10 -16.33 -15.53 2.50
N HIS A 11 -16.89 -16.64 2.05
CA HIS A 11 -17.35 -17.74 2.91
C HIS A 11 -16.31 -18.85 3.08
N ASN A 12 -15.09 -18.67 2.58
CA ASN A 12 -14.04 -19.68 2.72
C ASN A 12 -13.42 -19.60 4.11
N GLU A 13 -13.51 -20.69 4.88
CA GLU A 13 -12.88 -20.79 6.20
C GLU A 13 -11.34 -20.66 6.15
N GLN A 14 -10.73 -20.95 4.99
CA GLN A 14 -9.30 -20.82 4.75
C GLN A 14 -8.88 -19.42 4.28
N LEU A 15 -9.80 -18.45 4.21
CA LEU A 15 -9.49 -17.08 3.81
C LEU A 15 -8.33 -16.46 4.62
N PRO A 16 -8.24 -16.62 5.95
CA PRO A 16 -7.10 -16.11 6.71
C PRO A 16 -5.76 -16.70 6.25
N THR A 17 -5.72 -18.02 6.00
CA THR A 17 -4.54 -18.71 5.47
C THR A 17 -4.16 -18.21 4.08
N ILE A 18 -5.15 -17.97 3.21
CA ILE A 18 -4.93 -17.43 1.86
C ILE A 18 -4.33 -16.03 1.94
N LEU A 19 -4.83 -15.19 2.85
CA LEU A 19 -4.28 -13.85 3.08
C LEU A 19 -2.84 -13.91 3.60
N GLU A 20 -2.56 -14.77 4.57
CA GLU A 20 -1.21 -14.96 5.11
C GLU A 20 -0.22 -15.40 4.03
N LEU A 21 -0.59 -16.36 3.19
CA LEU A 21 0.24 -16.81 2.06
C LEU A 21 0.50 -15.67 1.05
N ALA A 22 -0.51 -14.86 0.76
CA ALA A 22 -0.34 -13.71 -0.13
C ALA A 22 0.62 -12.66 0.48
N ILE A 23 0.56 -12.42 1.79
CA ILE A 23 1.46 -11.50 2.50
C ILE A 23 2.89 -12.04 2.48
N GLN A 24 3.08 -13.32 2.79
CA GLN A 24 4.39 -13.98 2.73
C GLN A 24 5.00 -13.94 1.32
N SER A 25 4.18 -13.93 0.28
CA SER A 25 4.63 -13.80 -1.11
C SER A 25 5.22 -12.42 -1.45
N ILE A 26 4.95 -11.39 -0.63
CA ILE A 26 5.57 -10.06 -0.74
C ILE A 26 6.98 -10.10 -0.13
N ALA A 27 7.11 -10.67 1.07
CA ALA A 27 8.34 -10.64 1.86
C ALA A 27 9.35 -11.73 1.48
N GLY A 28 8.89 -12.94 1.16
CA GLY A 28 9.70 -14.17 1.16
C GLY A 28 10.06 -14.72 -0.22
N CYS A 29 9.39 -14.30 -1.28
CA CYS A 29 9.58 -14.85 -2.63
C CYS A 29 10.63 -14.06 -3.43
N GLY A 30 11.84 -13.97 -2.90
CA GLY A 30 12.97 -13.28 -3.56
C GLY A 30 13.19 -13.79 -4.99
N GLY A 31 13.01 -12.91 -5.98
CA GLY A 31 13.18 -13.22 -7.40
C GLY A 31 11.92 -13.68 -8.15
N GLU A 32 10.84 -14.07 -7.45
CA GLU A 32 9.60 -14.51 -8.11
C GLU A 32 8.61 -13.38 -8.39
N GLN A 33 9.01 -12.46 -9.27
CA GLN A 33 8.24 -11.24 -9.55
C GLN A 33 6.79 -11.51 -9.98
N ARG A 34 6.53 -12.61 -10.69
CA ARG A 34 5.17 -12.96 -11.15
C ARG A 34 4.27 -13.37 -9.99
N SER A 35 4.77 -14.21 -9.08
CA SER A 35 4.07 -14.67 -7.89
C SER A 35 3.75 -13.50 -6.97
N THR A 36 4.76 -12.67 -6.67
CA THR A 36 4.59 -11.46 -5.86
C THR A 36 3.59 -10.49 -6.49
N ARG A 37 3.67 -10.26 -7.80
CA ARG A 37 2.72 -9.39 -8.50
C ARG A 37 1.28 -9.92 -8.42
N ALA A 38 1.08 -11.23 -8.54
CA ALA A 38 -0.24 -11.83 -8.41
C ALA A 38 -0.79 -11.67 -6.98
N ALA A 39 0.03 -11.88 -5.96
CA ALA A 39 -0.33 -11.67 -4.56
C ALA A 39 -0.70 -10.21 -4.26
N LEU A 40 0.13 -9.26 -4.73
CA LEU A 40 -0.16 -7.82 -4.62
C LEU A 40 -1.47 -7.45 -5.30
N GLY A 41 -1.74 -7.97 -6.51
CA GLY A 41 -3.00 -7.76 -7.22
C GLY A 41 -4.20 -8.31 -6.45
N PHE A 42 -4.06 -9.51 -5.87
CA PHE A 42 -5.10 -10.11 -5.03
C PHE A 42 -5.40 -9.24 -3.80
N LEU A 43 -4.38 -8.87 -3.01
CA LEU A 43 -4.54 -8.06 -1.80
C LEU A 43 -5.09 -6.66 -2.12
N SER A 44 -4.59 -6.03 -3.20
CA SER A 44 -5.09 -4.73 -3.69
C SER A 44 -6.58 -4.77 -4.00
N HIS A 45 -7.04 -5.84 -4.67
CA HIS A 45 -8.44 -5.99 -5.03
C HIS A 45 -9.31 -6.37 -3.82
N PHE A 46 -8.81 -7.24 -2.94
CA PHE A 46 -9.57 -7.72 -1.79
C PHE A 46 -9.81 -6.59 -0.77
N PHE A 47 -8.77 -5.87 -0.37
CA PHE A 47 -8.91 -4.76 0.58
C PHE A 47 -9.43 -3.48 -0.07
N GLY A 48 -9.08 -3.23 -1.33
CA GLY A 48 -9.53 -2.06 -2.10
C GLY A 48 -10.85 -2.26 -2.85
N TRP A 49 -11.66 -3.26 -2.49
CA TRP A 49 -12.84 -3.68 -3.26
C TRP A 49 -13.84 -2.55 -3.56
N GLN A 50 -13.96 -1.58 -2.65
CA GLN A 50 -14.86 -0.41 -2.80
C GLN A 50 -14.47 0.50 -3.97
N SER A 51 -13.20 0.46 -4.39
CA SER A 51 -12.69 1.24 -5.52
C SER A 51 -12.80 0.51 -6.86
N LEU A 52 -13.23 -0.75 -6.85
CA LEU A 52 -13.34 -1.58 -8.04
C LEU A 52 -14.70 -1.40 -8.73
N ARG A 53 -14.69 -1.51 -10.05
CA ARG A 53 -15.93 -1.64 -10.83
C ARG A 53 -16.42 -3.07 -10.76
N LEU A 54 -17.15 -3.40 -9.69
CA LEU A 54 -17.76 -4.72 -9.49
C LEU A 54 -19.15 -4.78 -10.15
N SER A 55 -19.60 -6.00 -10.46
CA SER A 55 -21.02 -6.22 -10.78
C SER A 55 -21.88 -5.93 -9.55
N GLN A 56 -23.17 -5.60 -9.73
CA GLN A 56 -24.07 -5.32 -8.61
C GLN A 56 -24.13 -6.48 -7.61
N HIS A 57 -24.13 -7.72 -8.12
CA HIS A 57 -24.09 -8.92 -7.28
C HIS A 57 -22.79 -9.02 -6.47
N ALA A 58 -21.63 -8.83 -7.10
CA ALA A 58 -20.35 -8.86 -6.38
C ALA A 58 -20.25 -7.75 -5.34
N GLN A 59 -20.73 -6.56 -5.66
CA GLN A 59 -20.82 -5.43 -4.73
C GLN A 59 -21.68 -5.79 -3.51
N SER A 60 -22.87 -6.35 -3.71
CA SER A 60 -23.74 -6.73 -2.59
C SER A 60 -23.13 -7.77 -1.66
N MET A 61 -22.35 -8.72 -2.22
CA MET A 61 -21.65 -9.73 -1.40
C MET A 61 -20.58 -9.09 -0.52
N PHE A 62 -19.74 -8.22 -1.08
CA PHE A 62 -18.73 -7.52 -0.29
C PHE A 62 -19.35 -6.56 0.72
N SER A 63 -20.45 -5.87 0.37
CA SER A 63 -21.18 -5.04 1.32
C SER A 63 -21.75 -5.87 2.48
N ALA A 64 -22.30 -7.05 2.23
CA ALA A 64 -22.80 -7.95 3.27
C ALA A 64 -21.68 -8.48 4.19
N SER A 65 -20.48 -8.70 3.64
CA SER A 65 -19.31 -9.16 4.39
C SER A 65 -18.35 -8.04 4.80
N ALA A 66 -18.76 -6.77 4.71
CA ALA A 66 -17.86 -5.63 4.85
C ALA A 66 -17.15 -5.60 6.21
N ASN A 67 -17.86 -5.95 7.30
CA ASN A 67 -17.27 -6.01 8.64
C ASN A 67 -16.13 -7.03 8.72
N SER A 68 -16.34 -8.24 8.20
CA SER A 68 -15.31 -9.27 8.18
C SER A 68 -14.10 -8.85 7.32
N VAL A 69 -14.33 -8.23 6.16
CA VAL A 69 -13.25 -7.69 5.32
C VAL A 69 -12.48 -6.59 6.05
N ASN A 70 -13.17 -5.71 6.78
CA ASN A 70 -12.55 -4.64 7.56
C ASN A 70 -11.76 -5.19 8.76
N GLU A 71 -12.23 -6.26 9.41
CA GLU A 71 -11.48 -6.95 10.46
C GLU A 71 -10.18 -7.56 9.90
N GLN A 72 -10.25 -8.22 8.74
CA GLN A 72 -9.07 -8.73 8.05
C GLN A 72 -8.12 -7.60 7.62
N LEU A 73 -8.65 -6.46 7.18
CA LEU A 73 -7.87 -5.26 6.84
C LEU A 73 -7.18 -4.67 8.08
N ALA A 74 -7.87 -4.58 9.22
CA ALA A 74 -7.29 -4.09 10.46
C ALA A 74 -6.18 -5.02 10.99
N ALA A 75 -6.37 -6.34 10.88
CA ALA A 75 -5.40 -7.33 11.33
C ALA A 75 -4.15 -7.41 10.44
N ASN A 76 -4.32 -7.33 9.11
CA ASN A 76 -3.24 -7.61 8.15
C ASN A 76 -2.70 -6.37 7.44
N GLY A 77 -3.50 -5.30 7.34
CA GLY A 77 -3.17 -4.06 6.63
C GLY A 77 -1.82 -3.43 7.04
N PRO A 78 -1.50 -3.30 8.35
CA PRO A 78 -0.21 -2.75 8.77
C PRO A 78 0.97 -3.52 8.19
N ARG A 79 0.93 -4.86 8.27
CA ARG A 79 1.99 -5.73 7.76
C ARG A 79 2.10 -5.65 6.24
N VAL A 80 0.98 -5.66 5.51
CA VAL A 80 1.02 -5.51 4.04
C VAL A 80 1.65 -4.18 3.64
N VAL A 81 1.27 -3.08 4.31
CA VAL A 81 1.85 -1.75 4.05
C VAL A 81 3.35 -1.75 4.34
N GLN A 82 3.75 -2.32 5.47
CA GLN A 82 5.16 -2.45 5.85
C GLN A 82 5.98 -3.19 4.79
N GLU A 83 5.54 -4.37 4.37
CA GLU A 83 6.22 -5.18 3.34
C GLU A 83 6.27 -4.46 1.99
N CYS A 84 5.18 -3.76 1.62
CA CYS A 84 5.14 -3.02 0.36
C CYS A 84 6.11 -1.84 0.36
N VAL A 85 6.15 -1.06 1.45
CA VAL A 85 7.03 0.12 1.58
C VAL A 85 8.50 -0.30 1.67
N ALA A 86 8.82 -1.36 2.43
CA ALA A 86 10.16 -1.94 2.46
C ALA A 86 10.59 -2.40 1.06
N SER A 87 9.70 -3.08 0.33
CA SER A 87 9.96 -3.52 -1.05
C SER A 87 10.06 -2.36 -2.05
N LEU A 88 9.38 -1.24 -1.83
CA LEU A 88 9.58 -0.03 -2.62
C LEU A 88 10.99 0.53 -2.40
N ALA A 89 11.39 0.69 -1.13
CA ALA A 89 12.70 1.21 -0.76
C ALA A 89 13.86 0.35 -1.30
N GLY A 90 13.82 -0.97 -1.13
CA GLY A 90 14.95 -1.86 -1.45
C GLY A 90 14.72 -2.92 -2.54
N GLY A 91 13.48 -3.15 -2.98
CA GLY A 91 13.12 -4.28 -3.85
C GLY A 91 13.26 -4.05 -5.36
N PRO A 92 12.72 -4.94 -6.21
CA PRO A 92 12.84 -4.80 -7.66
C PRO A 92 11.91 -3.72 -8.24
N GLN A 93 12.45 -2.82 -9.07
CA GLN A 93 11.69 -1.73 -9.71
C GLN A 93 10.50 -2.23 -10.55
N ALA A 94 10.61 -3.42 -11.13
CA ALA A 94 9.54 -4.06 -11.90
C ALA A 94 8.25 -4.33 -11.08
N LEU A 95 8.33 -4.31 -9.75
CA LEU A 95 7.19 -4.47 -8.86
C LEU A 95 6.63 -3.14 -8.34
N TRP A 96 7.32 -2.02 -8.51
CA TRP A 96 6.89 -0.72 -7.97
C TRP A 96 5.45 -0.34 -8.31
N PRO A 97 4.94 -0.55 -9.55
CA PRO A 97 3.54 -0.24 -9.85
C PRO A 97 2.56 -1.07 -9.01
N ALA A 98 2.82 -2.37 -8.85
CA ALA A 98 1.95 -3.28 -8.10
C ALA A 98 2.02 -3.02 -6.58
N LEU A 99 3.21 -2.71 -6.06
CA LEU A 99 3.41 -2.32 -4.66
C LEU A 99 2.66 -1.02 -4.36
N SER A 100 2.81 -0.02 -5.23
CA SER A 100 2.12 1.27 -5.10
C SER A 100 0.60 1.11 -5.15
N ASP A 101 0.09 0.29 -6.07
CA ASP A 101 -1.34 -0.02 -6.14
C ASP A 101 -1.87 -0.65 -4.87
N CYS A 102 -1.12 -1.57 -4.27
CA CYS A 102 -1.50 -2.25 -3.03
C CYS A 102 -1.53 -1.28 -1.85
N VAL A 103 -0.48 -0.47 -1.69
CA VAL A 103 -0.43 0.57 -0.65
C VAL A 103 -1.60 1.53 -0.80
N ILE A 104 -1.83 2.08 -1.99
CA ILE A 104 -2.91 3.04 -2.22
C ILE A 104 -4.28 2.42 -1.94
N SER A 105 -4.52 1.18 -2.39
CA SER A 105 -5.79 0.48 -2.15
C SER A 105 -6.08 0.29 -0.66
N ILE A 106 -5.08 -0.14 0.12
CA ILE A 106 -5.22 -0.35 1.57
C ILE A 106 -5.43 0.99 2.29
N VAL A 107 -4.58 1.98 1.99
CA VAL A 107 -4.64 3.31 2.62
C VAL A 107 -5.98 3.97 2.35
N THR A 108 -6.45 3.94 1.10
CA THR A 108 -7.75 4.49 0.72
C THR A 108 -8.90 3.77 1.46
N ALA A 109 -8.85 2.44 1.54
CA ALA A 109 -9.88 1.67 2.23
C ALA A 109 -9.97 2.02 3.73
N VAL A 110 -8.82 2.18 4.41
CA VAL A 110 -8.76 2.57 5.82
C VAL A 110 -9.23 4.01 6.03
N MET A 111 -8.84 4.93 5.15
CA MET A 111 -9.27 6.33 5.21
C MET A 111 -10.79 6.48 5.01
N ASN A 112 -11.39 5.65 4.16
CA ASN A 112 -12.84 5.63 3.96
C ASN A 112 -13.58 4.98 5.14
N ALA A 113 -12.96 4.02 5.83
CA ALA A 113 -13.55 3.36 6.99
C ALA A 113 -13.49 4.21 8.28
N SER A 114 -12.53 5.14 8.38
CA SER A 114 -12.35 6.01 9.55
C SER A 114 -12.28 7.49 9.12
N PRO A 115 -13.43 8.19 9.04
CA PRO A 115 -13.49 9.60 8.62
C PRO A 115 -13.02 10.59 9.70
N ALA A 116 -12.58 10.12 10.86
CA ALA A 116 -12.10 10.99 11.94
C ALA A 116 -10.90 11.84 11.46
N GLU A 117 -10.95 13.14 11.72
CA GLU A 117 -9.98 14.12 11.22
C GLU A 117 -8.57 13.98 11.83
N ASN A 118 -8.47 13.30 12.97
CA ASN A 118 -7.21 13.09 13.69
C ASN A 118 -6.54 11.78 13.26
N GLU A 119 -5.29 11.88 12.80
CA GLU A 119 -4.32 10.81 12.47
C GLU A 119 -4.96 9.43 12.20
N THR A 120 -5.49 9.24 10.98
CA THR A 120 -6.13 7.97 10.59
C THR A 120 -5.15 6.81 10.78
N PRO A 121 -5.59 5.58 11.12
CA PRO A 121 -4.71 4.41 11.24
C PRO A 121 -3.77 4.21 10.04
N ALA A 122 -4.22 4.57 8.82
CA ALA A 122 -3.39 4.55 7.62
C ALA A 122 -2.12 5.41 7.70
N HIS A 123 -2.19 6.59 8.32
CA HIS A 123 -1.03 7.47 8.52
C HIS A 123 -0.02 6.82 9.46
N GLN A 124 -0.49 6.24 10.57
CA GLN A 124 0.36 5.55 11.52
C GLN A 124 1.09 4.37 10.87
N TRP A 125 0.37 3.55 10.09
CA TRP A 125 0.96 2.39 9.42
C TRP A 125 2.00 2.80 8.38
N LEU A 126 1.71 3.80 7.55
CA LEU A 126 2.65 4.31 6.57
C LEU A 126 3.87 4.96 7.20
N ARG A 127 3.69 5.79 8.24
CA ARG A 127 4.78 6.43 8.98
C ARG A 127 5.74 5.39 9.54
N GLN A 128 5.20 4.40 10.24
CA GLN A 128 6.00 3.32 10.82
C GLN A 128 6.75 2.54 9.73
N ALA A 129 6.06 2.21 8.63
CA ALA A 129 6.66 1.49 7.51
C ALA A 129 7.80 2.26 6.84
N MET A 130 7.61 3.56 6.56
CA MET A 130 8.63 4.41 5.92
C MET A 130 9.85 4.62 6.81
N MET A 131 9.65 4.84 8.11
CA MET A 131 10.75 5.00 9.07
C MET A 131 11.57 3.73 9.24
N GLN A 132 10.93 2.56 9.20
CA GLN A 132 11.63 1.27 9.26
C GLN A 132 12.35 0.93 7.95
N ALA A 133 11.76 1.26 6.81
CA ALA A 133 12.37 1.05 5.49
C ALA A 133 13.65 1.87 5.28
N GLY A 134 13.75 3.05 5.91
CA GLY A 134 14.97 3.86 5.93
C GLY A 134 16.04 3.39 6.95
N GLY A 135 15.77 2.33 7.71
CA GLY A 135 16.49 1.98 8.95
C GLY A 135 17.31 0.69 8.97
N GLY A 136 17.33 -0.15 7.92
CA GLY A 136 18.14 -1.39 7.87
C GLY A 136 19.03 -1.44 6.62
N SER A 137 20.29 -1.86 6.65
CA SER A 137 21.12 -2.49 7.68
C SER A 137 22.58 -2.09 7.47
N ASP A 138 23.35 -2.16 8.56
CA ASP A 138 24.81 -2.10 8.61
C ASP A 138 25.49 -2.85 7.46
N SER A 139 26.03 -2.11 6.49
CA SER A 139 27.07 -2.57 5.56
C SER A 139 27.77 -1.36 4.94
N GLY A 140 28.62 -0.71 5.73
CA GLY A 140 29.92 -0.17 5.31
C GLY A 140 30.03 0.78 4.11
N SER A 141 28.95 1.41 3.63
CA SER A 141 29.01 2.36 2.52
C SER A 141 28.51 3.73 2.94
N ASN A 142 29.47 4.65 3.05
CA ASN A 142 29.25 6.09 3.19
C ASN A 142 28.34 6.58 2.06
N GLY A 143 27.10 6.99 2.38
CA GLY A 143 26.31 7.85 1.49
C GLY A 143 24.82 7.52 1.31
N GLY A 144 24.30 6.42 1.86
CA GLY A 144 22.85 6.15 1.83
C GLY A 144 22.11 7.07 2.79
N GLY A 145 21.58 8.19 2.29
CA GLY A 145 20.84 9.16 3.09
C GLY A 145 19.66 8.51 3.82
N ARG A 146 19.75 8.43 5.15
CA ARG A 146 18.60 8.07 5.98
C ARG A 146 17.44 9.00 5.64
N MET A 147 16.28 8.43 5.33
CA MET A 147 15.05 9.20 5.13
C MET A 147 14.75 9.96 6.43
N SER A 148 14.75 11.29 6.38
CA SER A 148 14.48 12.10 7.56
C SER A 148 13.00 12.04 7.91
N GLU A 149 12.66 12.27 9.18
CA GLU A 149 11.28 12.27 9.64
C GLU A 149 10.45 13.34 8.93
N GLU A 150 11.04 14.48 8.60
CA GLU A 150 10.40 15.56 7.86
C GLU A 150 9.99 15.13 6.45
N VAL A 151 10.88 14.40 5.75
CA VAL A 151 10.58 13.90 4.39
C VAL A 151 9.46 12.86 4.44
N CYS A 152 9.48 11.96 5.43
CA CYS A 152 8.38 11.03 5.67
C CYS A 152 7.06 11.78 5.88
N GLN A 153 7.04 12.78 6.76
CA GLN A 153 5.83 13.59 7.03
C GLN A 153 5.32 14.31 5.77
N GLN A 154 6.23 14.84 4.94
CA GLN A 154 5.87 15.49 3.69
C GLN A 154 5.23 14.51 2.70
N ILE A 155 5.80 13.31 2.52
CA ILE A 155 5.24 12.27 1.65
C ILE A 155 3.86 11.82 2.15
N LEU A 156 3.70 11.63 3.46
CA LEU A 156 2.42 11.26 4.06
C LEU A 156 1.35 12.33 3.82
N GLY A 157 1.69 13.59 4.06
CA GLY A 157 0.79 14.72 3.82
C GLY A 157 0.34 14.81 2.36
N LEU A 158 1.29 14.71 1.42
CA LEU A 158 1.01 14.69 -0.01
C LEU A 158 0.15 13.49 -0.42
N LEU A 159 0.49 12.29 0.03
CA LEU A 159 -0.23 11.06 -0.31
C LEU A 159 -1.69 11.16 0.16
N THR A 160 -1.91 11.58 1.41
CA THR A 160 -3.25 11.77 1.95
C THR A 160 -4.03 12.83 1.21
N HIS A 161 -3.41 13.97 0.90
CA HIS A 161 -4.03 15.03 0.13
C HIS A 161 -4.50 14.53 -1.24
N LEU A 162 -3.61 13.87 -1.99
CA LEU A 162 -3.91 13.31 -3.30
C LEU A 162 -5.06 12.29 -3.24
N LEU A 163 -5.06 11.40 -2.25
CA LEU A 163 -6.08 10.37 -2.13
C LEU A 163 -7.43 10.90 -1.66
N LYS A 164 -7.48 11.93 -0.79
CA LYS A 164 -8.73 12.54 -0.33
C LYS A 164 -9.35 13.47 -1.37
N GLN A 165 -8.55 14.30 -2.04
CA GLN A 165 -9.08 15.44 -2.80
C GLN A 165 -9.23 15.16 -4.31
N GLU A 166 -8.36 14.34 -4.89
CA GLU A 166 -8.28 14.22 -6.36
C GLU A 166 -8.88 12.92 -6.94
N GLY A 167 -9.41 12.02 -6.09
CA GLY A 167 -10.03 10.77 -6.51
C GLY A 167 -9.14 9.93 -7.44
N LEU A 168 -9.64 9.60 -8.64
CA LEU A 168 -8.89 8.79 -9.64
C LEU A 168 -7.63 9.50 -10.17
N LYS A 169 -7.65 10.82 -10.32
CA LYS A 169 -6.46 11.59 -10.75
C LYS A 169 -5.39 11.56 -9.66
N GLY A 170 -5.82 11.69 -8.41
CA GLY A 170 -4.99 11.57 -7.22
C GLY A 170 -4.29 10.22 -7.12
N ARG A 171 -4.97 9.14 -7.50
CA ARG A 171 -4.38 7.78 -7.50
C ARG A 171 -3.17 7.67 -8.43
N ASN A 172 -3.20 8.27 -9.62
CA ASN A 172 -2.05 8.24 -10.53
C ASN A 172 -0.89 9.06 -9.97
N LYS A 173 -1.15 10.28 -9.47
CA LYS A 173 -0.11 11.11 -8.83
C LYS A 173 0.48 10.43 -7.59
N ALA A 174 -0.35 9.74 -6.80
CA ALA A 174 0.09 8.97 -5.64
C ALA A 174 1.05 7.83 -6.02
N LYS A 175 0.85 7.17 -7.16
CA LYS A 175 1.81 6.16 -7.66
C LYS A 175 3.15 6.78 -8.04
N VAL A 176 3.13 7.95 -8.67
CA VAL A 176 4.36 8.68 -9.01
C VAL A 176 5.07 9.07 -7.72
N LEU A 177 4.35 9.63 -6.74
CA LEU A 177 4.89 9.96 -5.42
C LEU A 177 5.53 8.76 -4.71
N LEU A 178 4.89 7.58 -4.74
CA LEU A 178 5.45 6.35 -4.16
C LEU A 178 6.68 5.82 -4.92
N SER A 179 6.75 6.04 -6.23
CA SER A 179 7.94 5.74 -7.04
C SER A 179 9.07 6.72 -6.73
N ASP A 180 8.75 7.99 -6.52
CA ASP A 180 9.69 9.03 -6.11
C ASP A 180 10.20 8.77 -4.69
N PHE A 181 9.34 8.35 -3.76
CA PHE A 181 9.76 7.82 -2.46
C PHE A 181 10.79 6.69 -2.63
N ALA A 182 10.52 5.70 -3.47
CA ALA A 182 11.43 4.58 -3.69
C ALA A 182 12.80 5.04 -4.23
N ARG A 183 12.82 6.06 -5.10
CA ARG A 183 14.06 6.68 -5.60
C ARG A 183 14.80 7.47 -4.52
N ILE A 184 14.09 8.25 -3.71
CA ILE A 184 14.68 8.99 -2.58
C ILE A 184 15.30 8.01 -1.58
N SER A 185 14.60 6.93 -1.24
CA SER A 185 15.13 5.88 -0.35
C SER A 185 16.41 5.22 -0.86
N ARG A 186 16.66 5.25 -2.17
CA ARG A 186 17.87 4.71 -2.81
C ARG A 186 18.97 5.76 -3.03
N GLY A 187 18.71 7.02 -2.70
CA GLY A 187 19.60 8.13 -3.04
C GLY A 187 19.66 8.44 -4.54
N GLU A 188 18.74 7.91 -5.35
CA GLU A 188 18.63 8.20 -6.78
C GLU A 188 18.01 9.59 -7.05
N MET A 189 17.33 10.14 -6.05
CA MET A 189 16.64 11.44 -6.11
C MET A 189 16.74 12.17 -4.78
N GLY A 190 16.88 13.50 -4.80
CA GLY A 190 16.80 14.33 -3.60
C GLY A 190 15.37 14.57 -3.12
N SER A 191 15.20 14.88 -1.84
CA SER A 191 13.89 15.17 -1.24
C SER A 191 13.30 16.52 -1.69
N ASP A 192 14.12 17.41 -2.26
CA ASP A 192 13.72 18.67 -2.86
C ASP A 192 12.71 18.49 -4.01
N MET A 193 12.76 17.35 -4.69
CA MET A 193 11.80 17.00 -5.75
C MET A 193 10.36 16.86 -5.25
N LEU A 194 10.14 16.66 -3.95
CA LEU A 194 8.80 16.64 -3.35
C LEU A 194 8.12 18.02 -3.40
N LEU A 195 8.88 19.12 -3.54
CA LEU A 195 8.32 20.46 -3.65
C LEU A 195 7.46 20.64 -4.92
N ASN A 196 7.73 19.86 -5.97
CA ASN A 196 6.97 19.89 -7.23
C ASN A 196 5.51 19.46 -7.05
N TYR A 197 5.18 18.74 -5.99
CA TYR A 197 3.81 18.31 -5.68
C TYR A 197 3.01 19.34 -4.87
N ILE A 198 3.69 20.31 -4.25
CA ILE A 198 3.06 21.37 -3.44
C ILE A 198 2.66 22.57 -4.33
N GLN A 199 3.30 22.73 -5.48
CA GLN A 199 3.11 23.87 -6.39
C GLN A 199 2.04 23.63 -7.48
N GLN A 200 1.38 22.47 -7.49
CA GLN A 200 0.35 22.08 -8.47
C GLN A 200 -1.04 22.04 -7.83
#